data_AF-F2S7W0-F1
#
_entry.id   AF-F2S7W0-F1
#
_cell.length_a   1.000
_cell.length_b   1.000
_cell.length_c   1.000
_cell.angle_alpha   90.00
_cell.angle_beta   90.00
_cell.angle_gamma   90.00
#
_symmetry.space_group_name_H-M   'P 1'
#
loop_
_entity.id
_entity.type
_entity.pdbx_description
1 polymer ?
#
loop_
_entity_poly.entity_id
_entity_poly.type
_entity_poly.pdbx_seq_one_letter_code
_entity_poly.pdbx_strand_id
1 'polypeptide(L)'
;MASETKIQLPVIDISSATAEVGKQVIDAARQYGFLYIDTASSCFSKEEIDSTFKMAQEFFASPIEEKKEVEIRSDNMGWTAMHKETLDPEHQQVPTTPSIAT
;
A
#
# COMPACT_ATOMS: atom_id res chain seq x y z
N MET A 1 -9.03 31.92 0.90
CA MET A 1 -8.44 30.98 -0.07
C MET A 1 -7.19 30.39 0.57
N ALA A 2 -7.27 29.19 1.16
CA ALA A 2 -6.08 28.51 1.66
C ALA A 2 -5.27 28.05 0.45
N SER A 3 -4.01 28.49 0.35
CA SER A 3 -3.08 27.96 -0.64
C SER A 3 -2.79 26.50 -0.28
N GLU A 4 -3.13 25.57 -1.15
CA GLU A 4 -2.74 24.16 -1.03
C GLU A 4 -1.22 24.06 -1.07
N THR A 5 -0.58 24.11 0.10
CA THR A 5 0.85 23.93 0.21
C THR A 5 1.12 22.44 0.07
N LYS A 6 1.58 22.01 -1.12
CA LYS A 6 1.95 20.60 -1.35
C LYS A 6 3.10 20.23 -0.41
N ILE A 7 2.84 19.27 0.48
CA ILE A 7 3.88 18.68 1.31
C ILE A 7 4.84 17.93 0.40
N GLN A 8 6.13 18.27 0.46
CA GLN A 8 7.18 17.52 -0.21
C GLN A 8 7.82 16.58 0.81
N LEU A 9 7.58 15.28 0.66
CA LEU A 9 8.20 14.27 1.51
C LEU A 9 9.66 14.06 1.08
N PRO A 10 10.59 13.88 2.03
CA PRO A 10 11.98 13.64 1.70
C PRO A 10 12.16 12.26 1.05
N VAL A 11 13.04 12.18 0.06
CA VAL A 11 13.55 10.94 -0.52
C VAL A 11 14.92 10.68 0.08
N ILE A 12 15.09 9.57 0.79
CA ILE A 12 16.31 9.26 1.55
C ILE A 12 17.00 8.04 0.94
N ASP A 13 18.29 8.20 0.65
CA ASP A 13 19.18 7.11 0.28
C ASP A 13 19.66 6.39 1.56
N ILE A 14 19.41 5.08 1.62
CA ILE A 14 19.81 4.22 2.75
C ILE A 14 20.93 3.23 2.41
N SER A 15 21.65 3.45 1.30
CA SER A 15 22.76 2.60 0.86
C SER A 15 23.92 2.58 1.85
N SER A 16 23.99 3.56 2.74
CA SER A 16 24.94 3.63 3.85
C SER A 16 24.22 3.81 5.20
N ALA A 17 24.59 3.02 6.20
CA ALA A 17 24.02 3.07 7.54
C ALA A 17 24.80 4.04 8.45
N THR A 18 24.84 5.33 8.08
CA THR A 18 25.51 6.36 8.88
C THR A 18 24.57 7.03 9.88
N ALA A 19 25.14 7.71 10.88
CA ALA A 19 24.35 8.47 11.86
C ALA A 19 23.55 9.61 11.19
N GLU A 20 24.10 10.20 10.12
CA GLU A 20 23.48 11.27 9.36
C GLU A 20 22.24 10.79 8.60
N VAL A 21 22.31 9.62 7.96
CA VAL A 21 21.15 8.99 7.29
C VAL A 21 20.08 8.64 8.33
N GLY A 22 20.49 8.07 9.47
CA GLY A 22 19.56 7.77 10.57
C GLY A 22 18.84 9.01 11.09
N LYS A 23 19.56 10.13 11.23
CA LYS A 23 18.97 11.41 11.63
C LYS A 23 17.93 11.92 10.61
N GLN A 24 18.20 11.80 9.31
CA GLN A 24 17.26 12.20 8.26
C GLN A 24 15.95 11.41 8.33
N VAL A 25 16.02 10.09 8.52
CA VAL A 25 14.83 9.24 8.67
C VAL A 25 14.01 9.65 9.89
N ILE A 26 14.66 9.84 11.04
CA ILE A 26 13.98 10.25 12.29
C ILE A 26 13.33 11.62 12.12
N ASP A 27 14.02 12.59 11.55
CA ASP A 27 13.49 13.94 11.37
C ASP A 27 12.28 13.93 10.42
N ALA A 28 12.33 13.15 9.34
CA ALA A 28 11.21 13.00 8.40
C ALA A 28 9.99 12.34 9.07
N ALA A 29 10.20 11.25 9.81
CA ALA A 29 9.14 10.57 10.53
C ALA A 29 8.50 11.48 11.61
N ARG A 30 9.31 12.28 12.31
CA ARG A 30 8.80 13.23 13.32
C ARG A 30 8.04 14.40 12.72
N GLN A 31 8.48 14.92 11.58
CA GLN A 31 7.88 16.09 10.94
C GLN A 31 6.64 15.75 10.12
N TYR A 32 6.68 14.64 9.38
CA TYR A 32 5.66 14.31 8.37
C TYR A 32 4.93 13.00 8.65
N GLY A 33 5.47 12.12 9.48
CA GLY A 33 4.98 10.74 9.64
C GLY A 33 5.29 9.81 8.46
N PHE A 34 5.82 10.35 7.36
CA PHE A 34 6.10 9.65 6.11
C PHE A 34 7.41 10.13 5.48
N LEU A 35 8.03 9.26 4.68
CA LEU A 35 9.19 9.53 3.83
C LEU A 35 9.19 8.57 2.64
N TYR A 36 9.98 8.88 1.62
CA TYR A 36 10.33 7.95 0.57
C TYR A 36 11.76 7.43 0.78
N ILE A 37 11.98 6.17 0.41
CA ILE A 37 13.32 5.59 0.27
C ILE A 37 13.68 5.59 -1.22
N ASP A 38 14.91 5.97 -1.55
CA ASP A 38 15.40 5.85 -2.91
C ASP A 38 15.46 4.37 -3.31
N THR A 39 14.73 4.01 -4.37
CA THR A 39 14.71 2.65 -4.91
C THR A 39 16.11 2.13 -5.23
N ALA A 40 17.02 2.99 -5.71
CA ALA A 40 18.40 2.60 -6.02
C ALA A 40 19.23 2.20 -4.78
N SER A 41 18.79 2.66 -3.60
CA SER A 41 19.40 2.30 -2.32
C SER A 41 18.79 1.05 -1.68
N SER A 42 17.74 0.49 -2.29
CA SER A 42 17.07 -0.73 -1.84
C SER A 42 17.72 -1.99 -2.43
N CYS A 43 17.34 -3.17 -1.93
CA CYS A 43 17.77 -4.45 -2.46
C CYS A 43 16.90 -4.97 -3.61
N PHE A 44 15.94 -4.18 -4.11
CA PHE A 44 15.02 -4.59 -5.16
C PHE A 44 15.50 -4.10 -6.53
N SER A 45 15.59 -5.02 -7.49
CA SER A 45 15.75 -4.67 -8.89
C SER A 45 14.46 -4.11 -9.47
N LYS A 46 14.59 -3.34 -10.56
CA LYS A 46 13.43 -2.85 -11.30
C LYS A 46 12.59 -4.01 -11.84
N GLU A 47 13.24 -5.08 -12.29
CA GLU A 47 12.62 -6.27 -12.86
C GLU A 47 11.78 -7.03 -11.82
N GLU A 48 12.27 -7.16 -10.58
CA GLU A 48 11.51 -7.78 -9.48
C GLU A 48 10.26 -6.96 -9.13
N ILE A 49 10.39 -5.64 -9.08
CA ILE A 49 9.27 -4.73 -8.83
C ILE A 49 8.22 -4.88 -9.95
N ASP A 50 8.64 -4.74 -11.21
CA ASP A 50 7.76 -4.82 -12.38
C ASP A 50 7.06 -6.20 -12.46
N SER A 51 7.80 -7.29 -12.20
CA SER A 51 7.24 -8.65 -12.15
C SER A 51 6.20 -8.80 -11.03
N THR A 52 6.47 -8.25 -9.85
CA THR A 52 5.53 -8.28 -8.71
C THR A 52 4.24 -7.53 -9.03
N PHE A 53 4.33 -6.33 -9.60
CA PHE A 53 3.16 -5.58 -10.04
C PHE A 53 2.37 -6.30 -11.13
N LYS A 54 3.06 -6.94 -12.08
CA LYS A 54 2.41 -7.74 -13.13
C LYS A 54 1.63 -8.92 -12.53
N MET A 55 2.23 -9.70 -11.62
CA MET A 55 1.55 -10.80 -10.95
C MET A 55 0.31 -10.32 -10.17
N ALA A 56 0.42 -9.19 -9.46
CA ALA A 56 -0.72 -8.60 -8.77
C ALA A 56 -1.84 -8.21 -9.74
N GLN A 57 -1.52 -7.58 -10.87
CA GLN A 57 -2.50 -7.21 -11.90
C GLN A 57 -3.23 -8.44 -12.47
N GLU A 58 -2.47 -9.49 -12.82
CA GLU A 58 -3.03 -10.74 -13.33
C GLU A 58 -3.96 -11.40 -12.29
N PHE A 59 -3.53 -11.48 -11.04
CA PHE A 59 -4.34 -12.03 -9.94
C PHE A 59 -5.62 -11.23 -9.71
N PHE A 60 -5.55 -9.89 -9.64
CA PHE A 60 -6.74 -9.08 -9.39
C PHE A 60 -7.71 -9.04 -10.57
N ALA A 61 -7.22 -9.25 -11.79
CA ALA A 61 -8.02 -9.40 -13.00
C ALA A 61 -8.70 -10.79 -13.12
N SER A 62 -8.28 -11.79 -12.34
CA SER A 62 -8.90 -13.11 -12.37
C SER A 62 -10.33 -13.12 -11.79
N PRO A 63 -11.15 -14.14 -12.10
CA PRO A 63 -12.49 -14.31 -11.52
C PRO A 63 -12.49 -14.30 -9.99
N ILE A 64 -13.61 -13.88 -9.40
CA ILE A 64 -13.72 -13.81 -7.93
C ILE A 64 -13.67 -15.19 -7.28
N GLU A 65 -14.13 -16.22 -7.99
CA GLU A 65 -14.14 -17.61 -7.59
C GLU A 65 -12.71 -18.12 -7.34
N GLU A 66 -11.78 -17.81 -8.23
CA GLU A 66 -10.36 -18.16 -8.07
C GLU A 66 -9.73 -17.44 -6.88
N LYS A 67 -10.05 -16.15 -6.69
CA LYS A 67 -9.54 -15.37 -5.56
C LYS A 67 -10.06 -15.88 -4.21
N LYS A 68 -11.30 -16.38 -4.18
CA LYS A 68 -11.91 -16.99 -2.98
C LYS A 68 -11.21 -18.27 -2.52
N GLU A 69 -10.53 -19.00 -3.42
CA GLU A 69 -9.77 -20.20 -3.03
C GLU A 69 -8.62 -19.87 -2.06
N VAL A 70 -8.14 -18.63 -2.10
CA VAL A 70 -7.07 -18.12 -1.23
C VAL A 70 -7.57 -17.03 -0.29
N GLU A 71 -8.84 -17.09 0.11
CA GLU A 71 -9.44 -16.12 1.04
C GLU A 71 -8.64 -15.98 2.34
N ILE A 72 -8.57 -14.75 2.87
CA ILE A 72 -7.82 -14.42 4.09
C ILE A 72 -8.19 -15.35 5.24
N ARG A 73 -7.16 -15.92 5.88
CA ARG A 73 -7.31 -16.84 7.01
C ARG A 73 -7.03 -16.12 8.34
N SER A 74 -7.16 -16.85 9.44
CA SER A 74 -6.90 -16.33 10.79
C SER A 74 -5.44 -15.94 11.07
N ASP A 75 -4.51 -16.27 10.17
CA ASP A 75 -3.09 -15.88 10.21
C ASP A 75 -2.81 -14.58 9.44
N ASN A 76 -3.85 -13.86 8.98
CA ASN A 76 -3.78 -12.66 8.14
C ASN A 76 -3.06 -12.87 6.80
N MET A 77 -3.08 -14.10 6.26
CA MET A 77 -2.58 -14.40 4.92
C MET A 77 -3.72 -14.77 3.98
N GLY A 78 -3.71 -14.20 2.77
CA GLY A 78 -4.67 -14.49 1.70
C GLY A 78 -5.28 -13.23 1.09
N TRP A 79 -6.37 -13.41 0.36
CA TRP A 79 -7.13 -12.37 -0.32
C TRP A 79 -8.33 -11.91 0.50
N THR A 80 -8.52 -10.60 0.58
CA THR A 80 -9.69 -9.95 1.19
C THR A 80 -10.48 -9.24 0.11
N ALA A 81 -11.78 -9.55 0.03
CA ALA A 81 -12.69 -8.84 -0.87
C ALA A 81 -12.84 -7.37 -0.46
N MET A 82 -13.10 -6.50 -1.44
CA MET A 82 -13.45 -5.11 -1.13
C MET A 82 -14.64 -5.08 -0.16
N HIS A 83 -14.51 -4.26 0.89
CA HIS A 83 -15.53 -4.04 1.91
C HIS A 83 -15.82 -5.20 2.88
N LYS A 84 -14.95 -6.22 2.93
CA LYS A 84 -15.07 -7.29 3.93
C LYS A 84 -14.79 -6.78 5.36
N GLU A 85 -13.85 -5.84 5.50
CA GLU A 85 -13.46 -5.29 6.79
C GLU A 85 -14.39 -4.14 7.19
N THR A 86 -14.84 -4.13 8.45
CA THR A 86 -15.52 -2.97 9.06
C THR A 86 -14.51 -2.22 9.92
N LEU A 87 -13.94 -1.15 9.34
CA LEU A 87 -12.90 -0.31 9.95
C LEU A 87 -13.47 0.81 10.82
N ASP A 88 -14.67 1.29 10.49
CA ASP A 88 -15.42 2.27 11.29
C ASP A 88 -16.87 1.78 11.45
N PRO A 89 -17.19 1.04 12.52
CA PRO A 89 -18.53 0.49 12.72
C PRO A 89 -19.64 1.55 12.75
N GLU A 90 -19.31 2.80 13.07
CA GLU A 90 -20.29 3.88 13.21
C GLU A 90 -20.55 4.61 11.88
N HIS A 91 -19.54 4.72 11.01
CA HIS A 91 -19.64 5.53 9.79
C HIS A 91 -19.35 4.79 8.48
N GLN A 92 -18.97 3.51 8.53
CA GLN A 92 -18.63 2.79 7.32
C GLN A 92 -19.87 2.50 6.47
N GLN A 93 -19.83 2.98 5.23
CA GLN A 93 -20.86 2.68 4.25
C GLN A 93 -20.74 1.22 3.83
N VAL A 94 -21.80 0.45 4.08
CA VAL A 94 -21.96 -0.88 3.49
C VAL A 94 -22.15 -0.72 1.97
N PRO A 95 -21.46 -1.50 1.14
CA PRO A 95 -21.65 -1.43 -0.29
C PRO A 95 -23.08 -1.85 -0.63
N THR A 96 -23.83 -0.99 -1.29
CA THR A 96 -25.09 -1.37 -1.91
C THR A 96 -24.78 -2.32 -3.07
N THR A 97 -25.20 -3.58 -2.98
CA THR A 97 -25.19 -4.51 -4.10
C THR A 97 -25.91 -3.86 -5.28
N PRO A 98 -25.31 -3.75 -6.48
CA PRO A 98 -26.03 -3.30 -7.66
C PRO A 98 -27.20 -4.26 -7.88
N SER A 99 -28.42 -3.72 -7.95
CA SER A 99 -29.59 -4.47 -8.40
C SER A 99 -29.33 -4.88 -9.85
N ILE A 100 -28.86 -6.10 -10.06
CA ILE A 100 -28.84 -6.70 -11.40
C ILE A 100 -30.31 -6.96 -11.73
N ALA A 101 -30.92 -6.05 -12.49
CA ALA A 101 -32.24 -6.27 -13.06
C ALA A 101 -32.18 -7.54 -13.92
N THR A 102 -33.04 -8.50 -13.58
CA THR A 102 -33.25 -9.75 -14.32
C THR A 102 -33.90 -9.48 -15.67
#